data_AF-A0A0F9JZ63-F1
#
_entry.id   AF-A0A0F9JZ63-F1
#
_cell.length_a   1.000
_cell.length_b   1.000
_cell.length_c   1.000
_cell.angle_alpha   90.00
_cell.angle_beta   90.00
_cell.angle_gamma   90.00
#
_symmetry.space_group_name_H-M   'P 1'
#
loop_
_entity.id
_entity.type
_entity.pdbx_description
1 polymer ?
#
loop_
_entity_poly.entity_id
_entity_poly.type
_entity_poly.pdbx_seq_one_letter_code
_entity_poly.pdbx_strand_id
1 'polypeptide(L)' 'MRILISNDDGYMAKGIIALAEAMSSLGEITVVAPDRNRSGASNSLT' A
#
# COMPACT_ATOMS: atom_id res chain seq x y z
N MET A 1 -11.14 -11.45 -8.77
CA MET A 1 -10.94 -11.02 -7.36
C MET A 1 -10.34 -9.62 -7.39
N ARG A 2 -10.72 -8.73 -6.46
CA ARG A 2 -10.15 -7.39 -6.32
C ARG A 2 -9.42 -7.30 -4.99
N ILE A 3 -8.19 -6.80 -5.01
CA ILE A 3 -7.30 -6.77 -3.85
C ILE A 3 -6.86 -5.31 -3.64
N LEU A 4 -7.12 -4.79 -2.45
CA LEU A 4 -6.64 -3.49 -2.00
C LEU A 4 -5.38 -3.68 -1.15
N ILE A 5 -4.29 -3.01 -1.51
CA ILE A 5 -3.03 -3.02 -0.78
C ILE A 5 -2.75 -1.61 -0.26
N SER A 6 -2.40 -1.49 1.02
CA SER A 6 -2.09 -0.23 1.67
C SER A 6 -0.92 -0.37 2.65
N ASN A 7 -0.21 0.73 2.89
CA ASN A 7 0.82 0.85 3.91
C ASN A 7 0.89 2.29 4.44
N ASP A 8 1.66 2.50 5.49
CA ASP A 8 1.94 3.80 6.12
C ASP A 8 3.30 4.39 5.71
N ASP A 9 4.24 3.57 5.21
CA ASP A 9 5.55 4.03 4.73
C ASP A 9 5.46 4.90 3.45
N GLY A 10 4.37 4.77 2.70
CA GLY A 10 4.06 5.51 1.48
C GLY A 10 4.10 4.67 0.21
N TYR A 11 3.51 5.21 -0.86
CA TYR A 11 3.30 4.47 -2.12
C TYR A 11 4.59 4.10 -2.86
N MET A 12 5.68 4.83 -2.62
CA MET A 12 7.00 4.54 -3.19
C MET A 12 7.82 3.55 -2.33
N ALA A 13 7.28 3.04 -1.23
CA ALA A 13 7.99 2.10 -0.39
C ALA A 13 8.23 0.79 -1.14
N LYS A 14 9.47 0.27 -1.06
CA LYS A 14 9.84 -0.97 -1.76
C LYS A 14 8.96 -2.16 -1.37
N GLY A 15 8.49 -2.21 -0.12
CA GLY A 15 7.64 -3.28 0.38
C GLY A 15 6.27 -3.35 -0.30
N ILE A 16 5.58 -2.20 -0.46
CA ILE A 16 4.25 -2.18 -1.08
C ILE A 16 4.31 -2.48 -2.58
N ILE A 17 5.37 -2.03 -3.25
CA ILE A 17 5.63 -2.35 -4.66
C ILE A 17 5.86 -3.86 -4.84
N ALA A 18 6.75 -4.45 -4.04
CA ALA A 18 7.03 -5.88 -4.10
C ALA A 18 5.79 -6.73 -3.81
N LEU A 19 4.94 -6.30 -2.85
CA LEU A 19 3.71 -6.99 -2.53
C LEU A 19 2.69 -6.90 -3.67
N ALA A 20 2.53 -5.72 -4.29
CA ALA A 20 1.63 -5.54 -5.43
C ALA A 20 2.07 -6.40 -6.63
N GLU A 21 3.37 -6.47 -6.91
CA GLU A 21 3.93 -7.33 -7.96
C GLU A 21 3.65 -8.81 -7.68
N ALA A 22 3.92 -9.28 -6.47
CA ALA A 22 3.70 -10.68 -6.07
C ALA A 22 2.21 -11.09 -6.16
N MET A 23 1.30 -10.17 -5.84
CA MET A 23 -0.14 -10.42 -5.82
C MET A 23 -0.83 -10.19 -7.17
N SER A 24 -0.12 -9.66 -8.17
CA SER A 24 -0.67 -9.30 -9.49
C SER A 24 -1.28 -10.48 -10.26
N SER A 25 -0.80 -11.71 -10.01
CA SER A 25 -1.34 -12.94 -10.62
C SER A 25 -2.65 -13.43 -9.99
N LEU A 26 -3.04 -12.90 -8.83
CA LEU A 26 -4.21 -13.38 -8.06
C LEU A 26 -5.47 -12.55 -8.33
N GLY A 27 -5.34 -11.35 -8.92
CA GLY A 27 -6.47 -10.50 -9.21
C GLY A 27 -6.11 -9.06 -9.56
N GLU A 28 -7.13 -8.23 -9.69
CA GLU A 28 -6.99 -6.79 -9.95
C GLU A 28 -6.51 -6.09 -8.67
N ILE A 29 -5.32 -5.49 -8.73
CA ILE A 29 -4.66 -4.82 -7.60
C ILE A 29 -5.00 -3.32 -7.63
N THR A 30 -5.41 -2.80 -6.49
CA THR A 30 -5.49 -1.35 -6.23
C THR A 30 -4.56 -1.02 -5.06
N VAL A 31 -3.64 -0.08 -5.26
CA VAL A 31 -2.71 0.37 -4.21
C VAL A 31 -3.16 1.73 -3.70
N VAL A 32 -3.33 1.87 -2.39
CA VAL A 32 -3.66 3.14 -1.72
C VAL A 32 -2.70 3.34 -0.56
N ALA A 33 -1.83 4.34 -0.66
CA ALA A 33 -0.81 4.63 0.34
C ALA A 33 -0.54 6.14 0.38
N PRO A 34 -0.01 6.67 1.50
CA PRO A 34 0.29 8.09 1.61
C PRO A 34 1.43 8.50 0.66
N ASP A 35 1.42 9.77 0.22
CA ASP A 35 2.49 10.36 -0.62
C ASP A 35 3.85 10.42 0.12
N ARG A 36 3.83 10.44 1.44
CA ARG A 36 5.02 10.47 2.30
C ARG A 36 4.86 9.50 3.45
N ASN A 37 6.00 9.05 3.97
CA ASN A 37 6.04 8.20 5.15
C ASN A 37 5.28 8.86 6.32
N ARG A 38 4.23 8.18 6.78
CA ARG A 38 3.42 8.55 7.95
C ARG A 38 3.65 7.60 9.14
N SER A 39 4.68 6.76 9.12
CA SER A 39 5.07 5.95 10.27
C SER A 39 5.34 6.85 11.47
N GLY A 40 4.43 6.81 12.45
CA GLY A 40 4.42 7.69 13.63
C GLY A 40 3.21 8.62 13.73
N ALA A 41 2.43 8.81 12.66
CA ALA A 41 1.09 9.38 12.74
C ALA A 41 0.12 8.30 13.22
N SER A 42 0.06 8.12 14.55
CA SER A 42 -0.96 7.31 15.24
C SER A 42 -2.34 7.46 14.57
N ASN A 43 -3.03 6.34 14.30
CA ASN A 43 -4.34 6.11 13.66
C ASN A 43 -5.37 7.27 13.64
N SER A 44 -5.00 8.43 13.12
CA SER A 44 -5.89 9.56 12.96
C SER A 44 -6.57 9.41 11.61
N LEU A 45 -7.83 8.96 11.66
CA LEU A 45 -8.74 9.12 10.52
C LEU A 45 -8.82 10.63 10.22
N THR A 46 -8.38 11.03 9.04
CA THR A 46 -8.62 12.38 8.49
C THR A 46 -9.17 12.21 7.09
#